data_AF-A0A0R3QE08-F1
#
_entry.id   AF-A0A0R3QE08-F1
#
_cell.length_a   1.000
_cell.length_b   1.000
_cell.length_c   1.000
_cell.angle_alpha   90.00
_cell.angle_beta   90.00
_cell.angle_gamma   90.00
#
_symmetry.space_group_name_H-M   'P 1'
#
loop_
_entity.id
_entity.type
_entity.pdbx_description
1 polymer ?
#
loop_
_entity_poly.entity_id
_entity_poly.type
_entity_poly.pdbx_seq_one_letter_code
_entity_poly.pdbx_strand_id
1 'polypeptide(L)'
;MANIMRRLIEPSYGALISVSASHLHISAVQLSSPFVKAQKKMDPEIAKLREERKRRKLKKEIKLLESFGKKPKPVEELIFDKKYEETINERIRPKVELSEDEKDERAALEMEYKRYLNKLAVMDTRWIAKSVQKQENALQKL
;
A
#
# COMPACT_ATOMS: atom_id res chain seq x y z
N MET A 1 22.21 -18.41 67.35
CA MET A 1 21.65 -17.15 67.84
C MET A 1 20.16 -17.14 67.51
N ALA A 2 19.39 -18.16 67.85
CA ALA A 2 18.93 -18.45 69.21
C ALA A 2 18.34 -17.19 69.87
N ASN A 3 17.02 -17.20 70.02
CA ASN A 3 16.30 -16.44 71.04
C ASN A 3 16.45 -14.92 71.00
N ILE A 4 15.65 -14.27 70.15
CA ILE A 4 14.85 -13.15 70.66
C ILE A 4 13.46 -13.73 70.93
N MET A 5 13.45 -14.50 72.00
CA MET A 5 12.26 -14.91 72.70
C MET A 5 11.54 -13.67 73.20
N ARG A 6 10.23 -13.66 72.93
CA ARG A 6 9.19 -13.17 73.84
C ARG A 6 9.28 -11.70 74.20
N ARG A 7 8.29 -10.94 73.73
CA ARG A 7 7.28 -10.45 74.65
C ARG A 7 6.05 -9.97 73.90
N LEU A 8 4.92 -10.56 74.30
CA LEU A 8 3.62 -9.91 74.39
C LEU A 8 3.03 -9.50 73.05
N ILE A 9 2.23 -10.39 72.49
CA ILE A 9 0.80 -10.13 72.29
C ILE A 9 0.17 -11.51 72.28
N GLU A 10 -0.60 -11.82 73.31
CA GLU A 10 -1.63 -12.85 73.22
C GLU A 10 -2.73 -12.28 72.31
N PRO A 11 -3.05 -12.86 71.15
CA PRO A 11 -4.43 -12.86 70.72
C PRO A 11 -5.12 -13.99 71.49
N SER A 12 -6.10 -13.59 72.28
CA SER A 12 -7.19 -14.40 72.83
C SER A 12 -7.33 -15.74 72.12
N TYR A 13 -7.49 -16.82 72.88
CA TYR A 13 -8.06 -18.08 72.39
C TYR A 13 -9.47 -17.80 71.85
N GLY A 14 -9.55 -17.21 70.66
CA GLY A 14 -10.71 -17.30 69.80
C GLY A 14 -10.87 -18.79 69.54
N ALA A 15 -12.08 -19.29 69.80
CA ALA A 15 -12.45 -20.68 69.62
C ALA A 15 -11.69 -21.25 68.43
N LEU A 16 -10.92 -22.32 68.65
CA LEU A 16 -10.49 -23.18 67.55
C LEU A 16 -11.79 -23.65 66.91
N ILE A 17 -12.25 -22.91 65.90
CA ILE A 17 -13.34 -23.36 65.07
C ILE A 17 -12.79 -24.65 64.51
N SER A 18 -13.36 -25.76 64.97
CA SER A 18 -13.32 -27.03 64.26
C SER A 18 -13.96 -26.73 62.91
N VAL A 19 -13.19 -26.14 62.00
CA VAL A 19 -13.57 -26.03 60.61
C VAL A 19 -13.39 -27.44 60.12
N SER A 20 -14.49 -28.19 60.23
CA SER A 20 -14.60 -29.47 59.58
C SER A 20 -14.20 -29.26 58.12
N ALA A 21 -13.13 -29.95 57.69
CA ALA A 21 -12.60 -29.86 56.33
C ALA A 21 -13.65 -30.17 55.25
N SER A 22 -14.82 -30.68 55.67
CA SER A 22 -16.04 -30.86 54.87
C SER A 22 -16.56 -29.60 54.17
N HIS A 23 -16.18 -28.38 54.59
CA HIS A 23 -16.62 -27.13 53.93
C HIS A 23 -15.56 -26.50 53.02
N LEU A 24 -14.37 -27.11 52.90
CA LEU A 24 -13.37 -26.68 51.92
C LEU A 24 -13.60 -27.44 50.62
N HIS A 25 -14.12 -26.76 49.60
CA HIS A 25 -14.19 -27.29 48.24
C HIS A 25 -12.78 -27.37 47.64
N ILE A 26 -12.01 -28.40 48.03
CA ILE A 26 -10.74 -28.77 47.41
C ILE A 26 -11.06 -29.69 46.22
N SER A 27 -11.84 -29.21 45.25
CA SER A 27 -11.98 -29.92 43.98
C SER A 27 -10.72 -29.67 43.17
N ALA A 28 -10.03 -30.74 42.78
CA ALA A 28 -8.92 -30.64 41.83
C ALA A 28 -9.37 -29.86 40.58
N VAL A 29 -8.60 -28.87 40.14
CA VAL A 29 -8.89 -28.07 38.95
C VAL A 29 -9.01 -29.03 37.74
N GLN A 30 -10.24 -29.33 37.33
CA GLN A 30 -10.49 -30.16 36.16
C GLN A 30 -10.29 -29.29 34.91
N LEU A 31 -9.08 -29.31 34.36
CA LEU A 31 -8.74 -28.57 33.13
C LEU A 31 -9.46 -29.13 31.88
N SER A 32 -10.12 -30.28 31.99
CA SER A 32 -11.01 -30.82 30.96
C SER A 32 -11.98 -31.85 31.57
N SER A 33 -13.15 -32.04 30.95
CA SER A 33 -14.10 -33.08 31.36
C SER A 33 -13.55 -34.47 31.08
N PRO A 34 -13.80 -35.49 31.94
CA PRO A 34 -13.29 -36.85 31.77
C PRO A 34 -13.83 -37.59 30.54
N PHE A 35 -14.89 -37.06 29.90
CA PHE A 35 -15.48 -37.62 28.69
C PHE A 35 -14.92 -37.02 27.38
N VAL A 36 -14.06 -36.00 27.45
CA VAL A 36 -13.49 -35.37 26.25
C VAL A 36 -12.11 -35.93 25.97
N LYS A 37 -11.93 -36.45 24.76
CA LYS A 37 -10.64 -36.98 24.29
C LYS A 37 -9.64 -35.83 24.13
N ALA A 38 -8.42 -36.03 24.61
CA ALA A 38 -7.33 -35.07 24.39
C ALA A 38 -7.11 -34.83 22.89
N GLN A 39 -6.95 -33.56 22.50
CA GLN A 39 -6.71 -33.21 21.11
C GLN A 39 -5.36 -33.77 20.66
N LYS A 40 -5.39 -34.67 19.68
CA LYS A 40 -4.16 -35.26 19.13
C LYS A 40 -3.43 -34.24 18.26
N LYS A 41 -2.11 -34.21 18.38
CA LYS A 41 -1.25 -33.45 17.46
C LYS A 41 -1.49 -33.96 16.04
N MET A 42 -1.59 -33.04 15.09
CA MET A 42 -1.78 -33.39 13.68
C MET A 42 -0.54 -34.08 13.12
N ASP A 43 -0.77 -34.96 12.14
CA ASP A 43 0.31 -35.60 11.40
C ASP A 43 1.21 -34.56 10.71
N PRO A 44 2.54 -34.75 10.74
CA PRO A 44 3.49 -33.76 10.24
C PRO A 44 3.32 -33.49 8.73
N GLU A 45 2.92 -34.50 7.95
CA GLU A 45 2.67 -34.35 6.51
C GLU A 45 1.43 -33.50 6.23
N ILE A 46 0.35 -33.71 6.98
CA ILE A 46 -0.89 -32.94 6.85
C ILE A 46 -0.66 -31.47 7.26
N ALA A 47 0.17 -31.24 8.29
CA ALA A 47 0.57 -29.89 8.70
C ALA A 47 1.32 -29.16 7.56
N LYS A 48 2.32 -29.81 6.95
CA LYS A 48 3.06 -29.27 5.80
C LYS A 48 2.15 -28.95 4.62
N LEU A 49 1.23 -29.85 4.27
CA LEU A 49 0.27 -29.62 3.19
C LEU A 49 -0.66 -28.43 3.45
N ARG A 50 -1.11 -28.22 4.71
CA ARG A 50 -1.91 -27.05 5.08
C ARG A 50 -1.11 -25.77 4.98
N GLU A 51 0.13 -25.77 5.43
CA GLU A 51 1.04 -24.62 5.32
C GLU A 51 1.34 -24.27 3.85
N GLU A 52 1.60 -25.26 3.01
CA GLU A 52 1.78 -25.04 1.57
C GLU A 52 0.54 -24.44 0.91
N ARG A 53 -0.66 -24.93 1.24
CA ARG A 53 -1.91 -24.35 0.74
C ARG A 53 -2.05 -22.89 1.14
N LYS A 54 -1.75 -22.54 2.41
CA LYS A 54 -1.76 -21.15 2.88
C LYS A 54 -0.72 -20.30 2.14
N ARG A 55 0.50 -20.80 1.98
CA ARG A 55 1.58 -20.11 1.25
C ARG A 55 1.20 -19.87 -0.21
N ARG A 56 0.58 -20.84 -0.88
CA ARG A 56 0.10 -20.69 -2.27
C ARG A 56 -1.00 -19.64 -2.39
N LYS A 57 -1.94 -19.57 -1.43
CA LYS A 57 -2.99 -18.53 -1.39
C LYS A 57 -2.37 -17.15 -1.23
N LEU A 58 -1.51 -16.97 -0.23
CA LEU A 58 -0.82 -15.70 0.02
C LEU A 58 0.01 -15.24 -1.19
N LYS A 59 0.74 -16.15 -1.84
CA LYS A 59 1.49 -15.82 -3.07
C LYS A 59 0.59 -15.32 -4.21
N LYS A 60 -0.58 -15.92 -4.39
CA LYS A 60 -1.54 -15.49 -5.42
C LYS A 60 -2.08 -14.10 -5.11
N GLU A 61 -2.40 -13.85 -3.84
CA GLU A 61 -2.95 -12.57 -3.38
C GLU A 61 -1.91 -11.45 -3.48
N ILE A 62 -0.66 -11.70 -3.08
CA ILE A 62 0.46 -10.77 -3.26
C ILE A 62 0.63 -10.44 -4.75
N LYS A 63 0.67 -11.45 -5.63
CA LYS A 63 0.78 -11.24 -7.08
C LYS A 63 -0.37 -10.41 -7.64
N LEU A 64 -1.58 -10.61 -7.13
CA LEU A 64 -2.76 -9.83 -7.52
C LEU A 64 -2.62 -8.37 -7.07
N LEU A 65 -2.24 -8.13 -5.81
CA LEU A 65 -2.03 -6.78 -5.26
C LEU A 65 -0.91 -6.03 -5.99
N GLU A 66 0.20 -6.70 -6.28
CA GLU A 66 1.29 -6.15 -7.09
C GLU A 66 0.84 -5.72 -8.50
N SER A 67 -0.15 -6.44 -9.08
CA SER A 67 -0.71 -6.07 -10.39
C SER A 67 -1.54 -4.79 -10.37
N PHE A 68 -2.13 -4.44 -9.21
CA PHE A 68 -2.88 -3.19 -9.03
C PHE A 68 -1.96 -2.02 -8.66
N GLY A 69 -0.92 -2.26 -7.86
CA GLY A 69 0.01 -1.21 -7.40
C GLY A 69 0.85 -0.58 -8.51
N LYS A 70 1.00 -1.24 -9.67
CA LYS A 70 1.77 -0.73 -10.82
C LYS A 70 0.94 0.02 -11.85
N LYS A 71 -0.38 0.18 -11.65
CA LYS A 71 -1.22 0.90 -12.60
C LYS A 71 -1.06 2.41 -12.39
N PRO A 72 -0.68 3.19 -13.41
CA PRO A 72 -0.66 4.64 -13.29
C PRO A 72 -2.07 5.14 -13.01
N LYS A 73 -2.18 6.23 -12.25
CA LYS A 73 -3.46 6.91 -12.09
C LYS A 73 -3.92 7.40 -13.48
N PRO A 74 -5.19 7.20 -13.85
CA PRO A 74 -5.71 7.76 -15.09
C PRO A 74 -5.59 9.29 -15.07
N VAL A 75 -5.25 9.87 -16.21
CA VAL A 75 -5.23 11.33 -16.41
C VAL A 75 -6.57 11.73 -17.00
N GLU A 76 -7.38 12.44 -16.22
CA GLU A 76 -8.77 12.76 -16.56
C GLU A 76 -8.88 13.55 -17.88
N GLU A 77 -7.96 14.48 -18.15
CA GLU A 77 -7.94 15.29 -19.39
C GLU A 77 -7.73 14.47 -20.66
N LEU A 78 -7.11 13.29 -20.56
CA LEU A 78 -6.85 12.40 -21.69
C LEU A 78 -7.98 11.40 -21.93
N ILE A 79 -8.95 11.31 -21.01
CA ILE A 79 -10.03 10.33 -21.06
C ILE A 79 -11.29 11.03 -21.56
N PHE A 80 -11.89 10.45 -22.59
CA PHE A 80 -13.17 10.93 -23.08
C PHE A 80 -14.31 10.49 -22.15
N ASP A 81 -15.13 11.44 -21.74
CA ASP A 81 -16.28 11.18 -20.88
C ASP A 81 -17.41 10.53 -21.66
N LYS A 82 -17.80 9.32 -21.25
CA LYS A 82 -18.86 8.53 -21.89
C LYS A 82 -20.21 9.24 -21.97
N LYS A 83 -20.48 10.17 -21.04
CA LYS A 83 -21.69 11.02 -21.03
C LYS A 83 -21.85 11.84 -22.31
N TYR A 84 -20.74 12.17 -22.96
CA TYR A 84 -20.77 12.99 -24.16
C TYR A 84 -21.02 12.18 -25.42
N GLU A 85 -20.74 10.85 -25.45
CA GLU A 85 -20.92 9.95 -26.59
C GLU A 85 -22.33 10.03 -27.19
N GLU A 86 -23.34 10.06 -26.34
CA GLU A 86 -24.75 10.08 -26.74
C GLU A 86 -25.17 11.40 -27.39
N THR A 87 -24.57 12.52 -26.97
CA THR A 87 -24.89 13.88 -27.44
C THR A 87 -23.87 14.42 -28.45
N ILE A 88 -22.89 13.61 -28.90
CA ILE A 88 -21.83 14.07 -29.82
C ILE A 88 -22.44 14.71 -31.05
N ASN A 89 -23.40 14.04 -31.68
CA ASN A 89 -23.97 14.47 -32.97
C ASN A 89 -24.72 15.80 -32.88
N GLU A 90 -25.32 16.10 -31.72
CA GLU A 90 -26.04 17.36 -31.50
C GLU A 90 -25.09 18.53 -31.23
N ARG A 91 -23.89 18.26 -30.71
CA ARG A 91 -22.88 19.28 -30.37
C ARG A 91 -21.86 19.54 -31.48
N ILE A 92 -21.77 18.67 -32.48
CA ILE A 92 -20.84 18.85 -33.59
C ILE A 92 -21.25 20.08 -34.40
N ARG A 93 -20.31 21.02 -34.55
CA ARG A 93 -20.46 22.13 -35.49
C ARG A 93 -20.33 21.62 -36.92
N PRO A 94 -21.09 22.18 -37.87
CA PRO A 94 -20.95 21.81 -39.27
C PRO A 94 -19.52 22.08 -39.75
N LYS A 95 -19.04 21.25 -40.67
CA LYS A 95 -17.71 21.39 -41.25
C LYS A 95 -17.66 22.71 -42.04
N VAL A 96 -16.71 23.56 -41.69
CA VAL A 96 -16.42 24.79 -42.45
C VAL A 96 -15.51 24.42 -43.61
N GLU A 97 -15.96 24.69 -44.84
CA GLU A 97 -15.15 24.56 -46.04
C GLU A 97 -14.35 25.86 -46.24
N LEU A 98 -13.04 25.73 -46.43
CA LEU A 98 -12.13 26.85 -46.63
C LEU A 98 -11.95 27.11 -48.13
N SER A 99 -11.84 28.38 -48.50
CA SER A 99 -11.46 28.78 -49.86
C SER A 99 -10.05 28.27 -50.19
N GLU A 100 -9.72 28.18 -51.48
CA GLU A 100 -8.37 27.81 -51.93
C GLU A 100 -7.34 28.84 -51.45
N ASP A 101 -7.63 30.13 -51.61
CA ASP A 101 -6.77 31.23 -51.13
C ASP A 101 -6.49 31.13 -49.62
N GLU A 102 -7.51 30.85 -48.81
CA GLU A 102 -7.36 30.70 -47.35
C GLU A 102 -6.49 29.50 -46.96
N LYS A 103 -6.50 28.43 -47.75
CA LYS A 103 -5.64 27.26 -47.51
C LYS A 103 -4.19 27.60 -47.82
N ASP A 104 -3.94 28.31 -48.91
CA ASP A 104 -2.60 28.73 -49.31
C ASP A 104 -2.01 29.72 -48.28
N GLU A 105 -2.80 30.68 -47.80
CA GLU A 105 -2.40 31.58 -46.72
C GLU A 105 -2.04 30.82 -45.44
N ARG A 106 -2.87 29.85 -45.03
CA ARG A 106 -2.58 29.01 -43.86
C ARG A 106 -1.31 28.18 -44.04
N ALA A 107 -1.08 27.64 -45.23
CA ALA A 107 0.12 26.87 -45.54
C ALA A 107 1.39 27.74 -45.48
N ALA A 108 1.32 28.96 -46.01
CA ALA A 108 2.41 29.94 -45.92
C ALA A 108 2.72 30.30 -44.46
N LEU A 109 1.68 30.60 -43.67
CA LEU A 109 1.81 30.90 -42.24
C LEU A 109 2.39 29.72 -41.45
N GLU A 110 1.95 28.50 -41.73
CA GLU A 110 2.46 27.30 -41.06
C GLU A 110 3.96 27.09 -41.36
N MET A 111 4.37 27.31 -42.61
CA MET A 111 5.77 27.23 -43.00
C MET A 111 6.62 28.29 -42.28
N GLU A 112 6.15 29.53 -42.20
CA GLU A 112 6.84 30.59 -41.47
C GLU A 112 6.94 30.29 -39.98
N TYR A 113 5.84 29.82 -39.38
CA TYR A 113 5.80 29.43 -37.98
C TYR A 113 6.79 28.30 -37.67
N LYS A 114 6.86 27.27 -38.52
CA LYS A 114 7.85 26.18 -38.39
C LYS A 114 9.28 26.69 -38.48
N ARG A 115 9.57 27.62 -39.41
CA ARG A 115 10.90 28.26 -39.51
C ARG A 115 11.23 29.03 -38.24
N TYR A 116 10.27 29.75 -37.66
CA TYR A 116 10.44 30.47 -36.40
C TYR A 116 10.73 29.52 -35.23
N LEU A 117 9.92 28.47 -35.07
CA LEU A 117 10.12 27.47 -34.01
C LEU A 117 11.49 26.79 -34.12
N ASN A 118 11.94 26.49 -35.34
CA ASN A 118 13.27 25.92 -35.55
C ASN A 118 14.38 26.89 -35.10
N LYS A 119 14.27 28.18 -35.42
CA LYS A 119 15.22 29.19 -34.95
C LYS A 119 15.28 29.22 -33.42
N LEU A 120 14.12 29.19 -32.75
CA LEU A 120 14.04 29.17 -31.30
C LEU A 120 14.71 27.91 -30.72
N ALA A 121 14.38 26.73 -31.25
CA ALA A 121 14.97 25.46 -30.81
C ALA A 121 16.50 25.43 -30.98
N VAL A 122 17.03 25.95 -32.09
CA VAL A 122 18.48 26.05 -32.32
C VAL A 122 19.13 27.01 -31.32
N MET A 123 18.49 28.15 -31.02
CA MET A 123 18.98 29.10 -30.02
C MET A 123 19.05 28.46 -28.63
N ASP A 124 17.99 27.78 -28.21
CA ASP A 124 17.90 27.10 -26.91
C ASP A 124 18.95 25.99 -26.82
N THR A 125 19.04 25.14 -27.84
CA THR A 125 20.03 24.05 -27.88
C THR A 125 21.46 24.59 -27.79
N ARG A 126 21.77 25.67 -28.51
CA ARG A 126 23.08 26.32 -28.46
C ARG A 126 23.37 26.92 -27.08
N TRP A 127 22.37 27.52 -26.44
CA TRP A 127 22.51 28.08 -25.11
C TRP A 127 22.77 26.97 -24.07
N ILE A 128 22.01 25.88 -24.10
CA ILE A 128 22.20 24.71 -23.25
C ILE A 128 23.61 24.16 -23.43
N ALA A 129 24.03 23.91 -24.67
CA ALA A 129 25.36 23.36 -24.96
C ALA A 129 26.50 24.24 -24.41
N LYS A 130 26.40 25.56 -24.58
CA LYS A 130 27.38 26.51 -24.01
C LYS A 130 27.37 26.50 -22.48
N SER A 131 26.21 26.36 -21.86
CA SER A 131 26.08 26.32 -20.40
C SER A 131 26.73 25.06 -19.84
N VAL A 132 26.46 23.89 -20.44
CA VAL A 132 27.09 22.61 -20.09
C VAL A 132 28.61 22.68 -20.27
N GLN A 133 29.10 23.20 -21.40
CA GLN A 133 30.54 23.35 -21.64
C GLN A 133 31.22 24.23 -20.57
N LYS A 134 30.57 25.31 -20.14
CA LYS A 134 31.10 26.17 -19.06
C LYS A 134 31.13 25.43 -17.72
N GLN A 135 30.11 24.63 -17.42
CA GLN A 135 30.07 23.79 -16.21
C GLN A 135 31.21 22.77 -16.21
N GLU A 136 31.41 22.06 -17.32
CA GLU A 136 32.51 21.09 -17.47
C GLU A 136 33.89 21.74 -17.30
N ASN A 137 34.10 22.90 -17.93
CA ASN A 137 35.34 23.66 -17.78
C ASN A 137 35.57 24.14 -16.33
N ALA A 138 34.51 24.43 -15.58
CA ALA A 138 34.62 24.81 -14.18
C ALA A 138 34.98 23.60 -13.31
N LEU A 139 34.37 22.44 -13.57
CA LEU A 139 34.67 21.18 -12.87
C LEU A 139 36.12 20.72 -13.11
N GLN A 140 36.67 20.90 -14.31
CA GLN A 140 38.07 20.58 -14.59
C GLN A 140 39.09 21.46 -13.86
N LYS A 141 38.66 22.64 -13.39
CA LYS A 141 39.52 23.60 -12.68
C LYS A 141 39.44 23.48 -11.16
N LEU A 142 38.55 22.63 -10.65
CA LEU A 142 38.45 22.24 -9.23
C LEU A 142 39.33 21.02 -8.97
#